data_AF-A0A5R2MYL4-F1
#
_entry.id   AF-A0A5R2MYL4-F1
#
_cell.length_a   1.000
_cell.length_b   1.000
_cell.length_c   1.000
_cell.angle_alpha   90.00
_cell.angle_beta   90.00
_cell.angle_gamma   90.00
#
_symmetry.space_group_name_H-M   'P 1'
#
loop_
_entity.id
_entity.type
_entity.pdbx_description
1 polymer ?
#
loop_
_entity_poly.entity_id
_entity_poly.type
_entity_poly.pdbx_seq_one_letter_code
_entity_poly.pdbx_strand_id
1 'polypeptide(L)'
;ENQKKWNGGWRRKKNGRIEPKMGAKWRILANIFANPDLPEIDDYYEPFTFDYQHLHTAKESKAFPTARPRSAITGERMEKIEWGPNWEEILGGEFEKRSKDVNFEGVQKDIYGQFEN
;
A
#
# COMPACT_ATOMS: atom_id res chain seq x y z
N GLU A 1 7.95 3.00 -5.25
CA GLU A 1 9.08 3.42 -6.13
C GLU A 1 8.68 4.17 -7.41
N ASN A 2 7.48 3.94 -7.95
CA ASN A 2 7.05 4.54 -9.21
C ASN A 2 6.86 6.07 -9.14
N GLN A 3 7.89 6.82 -9.55
CA GLN A 3 7.86 8.29 -9.58
C GLN A 3 7.04 8.88 -10.73
N LYS A 4 6.55 8.05 -11.67
CA LYS A 4 5.58 8.48 -12.69
C LYS A 4 4.17 8.62 -12.09
N LYS A 5 3.87 7.83 -11.04
CA LYS A 5 2.62 7.93 -10.23
C LYS A 5 2.76 8.99 -9.13
N TRP A 6 3.81 8.90 -8.32
CA TRP A 6 3.91 9.64 -7.06
C TRP A 6 4.57 11.02 -7.14
N ASN A 7 5.17 11.36 -8.29
CA ASN A 7 5.85 12.64 -8.52
C ASN A 7 6.87 13.05 -7.43
N GLY A 8 7.45 12.08 -6.73
CA GLY A 8 8.48 12.30 -5.72
C GLY A 8 9.85 12.62 -6.30
N GLY A 9 10.70 13.26 -5.50
CA GLY A 9 12.07 13.61 -5.86
C GLY A 9 12.19 14.82 -6.80
N TRP A 10 13.32 14.88 -7.51
CA TRP A 10 13.72 16.03 -8.34
C TRP A 10 13.85 15.66 -9.81
N ARG A 11 13.71 16.64 -10.70
CA ARG A 11 14.06 16.53 -12.12
C ARG A 11 15.03 17.64 -12.52
N ARG A 12 15.95 17.30 -13.43
CA ARG A 12 16.88 18.25 -14.03
C ARG A 12 16.26 18.87 -15.29
N LYS A 13 16.21 20.19 -15.35
CA LYS A 13 15.76 20.95 -16.51
C LYS A 13 16.83 20.96 -17.61
N LYS A 14 16.41 21.29 -18.83
CA LYS A 14 17.32 21.53 -19.97
C LYS A 14 18.39 22.59 -19.68
N ASN A 15 18.08 23.57 -18.84
CA ASN A 15 19.02 24.61 -18.40
C ASN A 15 19.93 24.19 -17.23
N GLY A 16 19.97 22.90 -16.88
CA GLY A 16 20.81 22.35 -15.83
C GLY A 16 20.31 22.54 -14.40
N ARG A 17 19.33 23.41 -14.15
CA ARG A 17 18.73 23.62 -12.82
C ARG A 17 17.85 22.43 -12.43
N ILE A 18 17.70 22.19 -11.13
CA ILE A 18 16.77 21.18 -10.60
C ILE A 18 15.44 21.81 -10.18
N GLU A 19 14.38 21.02 -10.24
CA GLU A 19 13.08 21.35 -9.63
C GLU A 19 12.40 20.10 -9.08
N PRO A 20 11.48 20.22 -8.10
CA PRO A 20 10.67 19.09 -7.64
C PRO A 20 9.87 18.49 -8.80
N LYS A 21 9.72 17.16 -8.84
CA LYS A 21 8.89 16.51 -9.86
C LYS A 21 7.42 16.91 -9.76
N MET A 22 6.92 17.17 -8.54
CA MET A 22 5.60 17.77 -8.27
C MET A 22 5.36 19.11 -8.98
N GLY A 23 6.43 19.84 -9.32
CA GLY A 23 6.39 21.05 -10.14
C GLY A 23 7.07 22.26 -9.52
N ALA A 24 6.94 23.40 -10.20
CA ALA A 24 7.47 24.68 -9.73
C ALA A 24 6.68 25.20 -8.51
N LYS A 25 7.26 26.16 -7.78
CA LYS A 25 6.71 26.71 -6.54
C LYS A 25 5.22 27.11 -6.63
N TRP A 26 4.80 27.76 -7.72
CA TRP A 26 3.40 28.17 -7.90
C TRP A 26 2.45 26.99 -8.03
N ARG A 27 2.87 25.90 -8.69
CA ARG A 27 2.06 24.69 -8.86
C ARG A 27 1.91 23.94 -7.53
N ILE A 28 2.98 23.88 -6.73
CA ILE A 28 2.93 23.31 -5.38
C ILE A 28 1.94 24.09 -4.52
N LEU A 29 2.01 25.43 -4.54
CA LEU A 29 1.07 26.27 -3.79
C LEU A 29 -0.39 26.11 -4.25
N ALA A 30 -0.63 25.96 -5.56
CA ALA A 30 -1.97 25.72 -6.09
C ALA A 30 -2.58 24.39 -5.60
N ASN A 31 -1.75 23.40 -5.26
CA ASN A 31 -2.16 22.07 -4.80
C ASN A 31 -2.16 21.92 -3.26
N ILE A 32 -2.00 23.00 -2.50
CA ILE A 32 -1.87 22.90 -1.03
C ILE A 32 -3.16 22.42 -0.34
N PHE A 33 -4.32 22.74 -0.90
CA PHE A 33 -5.62 22.38 -0.32
C PHE A 33 -6.05 20.95 -0.63
N ALA A 34 -5.56 20.40 -1.75
CA ALA A 34 -5.79 19.02 -2.16
C ALA A 34 -4.60 18.59 -3.01
N ASN A 35 -3.71 17.79 -2.41
CA ASN A 35 -2.52 17.32 -3.10
C ASN A 35 -2.90 16.11 -3.99
N PRO A 36 -2.84 16.23 -5.33
CA PRO A 36 -3.22 15.14 -6.24
C PRO A 36 -2.21 13.98 -6.25
N ASP A 37 -1.02 14.18 -5.67
CA ASP A 37 0.05 13.18 -5.63
C ASP A 37 0.15 12.49 -4.25
N LEU A 38 -0.74 12.81 -3.30
CA LEU A 38 -0.74 12.23 -1.96
C LEU A 38 -1.25 10.78 -2.02
N PRO A 39 -0.49 9.78 -1.53
CA PRO A 39 -1.00 8.42 -1.39
C PRO A 39 -2.18 8.36 -0.41
N GLU A 40 -3.17 7.55 -0.74
CA GLU A 40 -4.33 7.30 0.12
C GLU A 40 -4.00 6.20 1.13
N ILE A 41 -4.85 6.04 2.16
CA ILE A 41 -4.64 5.00 3.17
C ILE A 41 -4.65 3.59 2.55
N ASP A 42 -5.45 3.40 1.50
CA ASP A 42 -5.56 2.14 0.77
C ASP A 42 -4.34 1.85 -0.12
N ASP A 43 -3.53 2.86 -0.45
CA ASP A 43 -2.20 2.63 -1.06
C ASP A 43 -1.18 2.07 -0.05
N TYR A 44 -1.50 2.12 1.25
CA TYR A 44 -0.75 1.46 2.31
C TYR A 44 -1.47 0.19 2.76
N TYR A 45 -2.41 0.32 3.70
CA TYR A 45 -3.33 -0.69 4.22
C TYR A 45 -4.23 -0.01 5.26
N GLU A 46 -5.46 -0.52 5.47
CA GLU A 46 -6.27 -0.15 6.63
C GLU A 46 -5.68 -0.79 7.90
N PRO A 47 -5.15 -0.02 8.87
CA PRO A 47 -4.60 -0.59 10.10
C PRO A 47 -5.71 -1.24 10.92
N PHE A 48 -5.43 -2.42 11.46
CA PHE A 48 -6.41 -3.22 12.20
C PHE A 48 -5.85 -3.74 13.52
N THR A 49 -6.75 -4.06 14.43
CA THR A 49 -6.50 -4.79 15.67
C THR A 49 -7.51 -5.93 15.79
N PHE A 50 -7.43 -6.74 16.85
CA PHE A 50 -8.40 -7.80 17.11
C PHE A 50 -9.12 -7.57 18.45
N ASP A 51 -10.38 -8.00 18.50
CA ASP A 51 -11.20 -7.96 19.72
C ASP A 51 -10.81 -9.09 20.68
N TYR A 52 -9.58 -9.04 21.22
CA TYR A 52 -9.04 -10.06 22.13
C TYR A 52 -9.85 -10.17 23.42
N GLN A 53 -10.45 -9.07 23.89
CA GLN A 53 -11.25 -9.06 25.11
C GLN A 53 -12.49 -9.97 25.01
N HIS A 54 -13.00 -10.18 23.80
CA HIS A 54 -14.09 -11.14 23.57
C HIS A 54 -13.72 -12.55 24.02
N LEU A 55 -12.44 -12.96 23.93
CA LEU A 55 -11.98 -14.26 24.39
C LEU A 55 -12.08 -14.44 25.91
N HIS A 56 -12.01 -13.34 26.67
CA HIS A 56 -12.08 -13.35 28.13
C HIS A 56 -13.50 -13.17 28.66
N THR A 57 -14.36 -12.49 27.90
CA THR A 57 -15.67 -12.02 28.36
C THR A 57 -16.85 -12.72 27.70
N ALA A 58 -16.60 -13.58 26.70
CA ALA A 58 -17.63 -14.34 26.04
C ALA A 58 -18.42 -15.20 27.04
N LYS A 59 -19.75 -15.15 26.91
CA LYS A 59 -20.66 -16.01 27.68
C LYS A 59 -20.68 -17.42 27.07
N GLU A 60 -21.23 -18.36 27.81
CA GLU A 60 -21.46 -19.73 27.33
C GLU A 60 -22.25 -19.71 26.01
N SER A 61 -21.72 -20.44 25.02
CA SER A 61 -22.24 -20.53 23.67
C SER A 61 -21.92 -21.90 23.11
N LYS A 62 -22.70 -22.34 22.12
CA LYS A 62 -22.42 -23.59 21.38
C LYS A 62 -21.15 -23.50 20.53
N ALA A 63 -20.76 -22.28 20.14
CA ALA A 63 -19.58 -22.01 19.32
C ALA A 63 -18.48 -21.36 20.17
N PHE A 64 -17.23 -21.75 19.89
CA PHE A 64 -16.06 -21.14 20.55
C PHE A 64 -15.94 -19.65 20.19
N PRO A 65 -15.55 -18.80 21.16
CA PRO A 65 -15.32 -17.39 20.89
C PRO A 65 -14.06 -17.19 20.04
N THR A 66 -14.07 -16.16 19.20
CA THR A 66 -12.94 -15.78 18.34
C THR A 66 -12.67 -14.29 18.43
N ALA A 67 -11.41 -13.87 18.39
CA ALA A 67 -11.05 -12.46 18.27
C ALA A 67 -11.15 -12.03 16.81
N ARG A 68 -12.16 -11.22 16.48
CA ARG A 68 -12.38 -10.74 15.10
C ARG A 68 -11.64 -9.42 14.85
N PRO A 69 -11.24 -9.15 13.59
CA PRO A 69 -10.54 -7.92 13.26
C PRO A 69 -11.46 -6.70 13.36
N ARG A 70 -10.88 -5.58 13.80
CA ARG A 70 -11.51 -4.26 13.87
C ARG A 70 -10.58 -3.23 13.25
N SER A 71 -11.17 -2.28 12.52
CA SER A 71 -10.45 -1.13 12.00
C SER A 71 -9.89 -0.30 13.15
N ALA A 72 -8.62 0.07 13.07
CA ALA A 72 -8.02 1.05 13.97
C ALA A 72 -8.36 2.50 13.57
N ILE A 73 -8.96 2.70 12.39
CA ILE A 73 -9.40 4.01 11.90
C ILE A 73 -10.84 4.28 12.37
N THR A 74 -11.75 3.35 12.11
CA THR A 74 -13.19 3.54 12.39
C THR A 74 -13.66 2.85 13.66
N GLY A 75 -12.92 1.85 14.17
CA GLY A 75 -13.36 0.99 15.27
C GLY A 75 -14.37 -0.09 14.86
N GLU A 76 -14.84 -0.04 13.61
CA GLU A 76 -15.84 -0.97 13.09
C GLU A 76 -15.26 -2.36 12.89
N ARG A 77 -16.13 -3.36 12.91
CA ARG A 77 -15.73 -4.74 12.65
C ARG A 77 -15.43 -4.92 11.16
N MET A 78 -14.29 -5.52 10.87
CA MET A 78 -13.94 -5.92 9.51
C MET A 78 -14.45 -7.34 9.25
N GLU A 79 -15.02 -7.58 8.08
CA GLU A 79 -15.40 -8.94 7.69
C GLU A 79 -14.18 -9.78 7.31
N LYS A 80 -13.18 -9.16 6.66
CA LYS A 80 -11.91 -9.80 6.28
C LYS A 80 -10.79 -8.76 6.25
N ILE A 81 -9.58 -9.18 6.59
CA ILE A 81 -8.36 -8.40 6.31
C ILE A 81 -7.95 -8.70 4.87
N GLU A 82 -7.85 -7.67 4.04
CA GLU A 82 -7.55 -7.82 2.61
C GLU A 82 -6.14 -7.40 2.23
N TRP A 83 -5.44 -6.68 3.11
CA TRP A 83 -4.11 -6.15 2.84
C TRP A 83 -3.31 -5.90 4.12
N GLY A 84 -2.01 -5.62 3.99
CA GLY A 84 -1.11 -5.33 5.09
C GLY A 84 0.23 -4.79 4.59
N PRO A 85 1.08 -4.23 5.47
CA PRO A 85 2.32 -3.56 5.07
C PRO A 85 3.37 -4.51 4.49
N ASN A 86 3.21 -5.82 4.69
CA ASN A 86 4.12 -6.87 4.21
C ASN A 86 3.35 -7.97 3.43
N TRP A 87 2.25 -7.61 2.74
CA TRP A 87 1.33 -8.59 2.15
C TRP A 87 1.96 -9.48 1.06
N GLU A 88 2.94 -8.96 0.33
CA GLU A 88 3.63 -9.66 -0.76
C GLU A 88 4.87 -10.44 -0.30
N GLU A 89 5.05 -10.61 1.02
CA GLU A 89 6.18 -11.32 1.62
C GLU A 89 6.35 -12.75 1.06
N ILE A 90 7.62 -13.17 0.89
CA ILE A 90 8.01 -14.52 0.44
C ILE A 90 7.24 -14.93 -0.82
N LEU A 91 7.15 -14.03 -1.79
CA LEU A 91 6.47 -14.24 -3.06
C LEU A 91 4.95 -14.46 -2.91
N GLY A 92 4.34 -13.92 -1.86
CA GLY A 92 2.91 -13.94 -1.61
C GLY A 92 2.11 -13.35 -2.78
N GLY A 93 1.27 -14.17 -3.40
CA GLY A 93 0.47 -13.78 -4.56
C GLY A 93 1.09 -14.14 -5.91
N GLU A 94 0.26 -14.05 -6.95
CA GLU A 94 0.61 -14.43 -8.31
C GLU A 94 1.79 -13.60 -8.85
N PHE A 95 2.71 -14.24 -9.57
CA PHE A 95 3.83 -13.54 -10.20
C PHE A 95 3.37 -12.43 -11.15
N GLU A 96 2.26 -12.62 -11.87
CA GLU A 96 1.71 -11.58 -12.76
C GLU A 96 1.48 -10.24 -12.01
N LYS A 97 0.98 -10.30 -10.78
CA LYS A 97 0.76 -9.12 -9.93
C LYS A 97 2.08 -8.54 -9.43
N ARG A 98 2.95 -9.38 -8.86
CA ARG A 98 4.26 -8.97 -8.33
C ARG A 98 5.19 -8.41 -9.42
N SER A 99 5.10 -8.93 -10.64
CA SER A 99 5.90 -8.51 -11.80
C SER A 99 5.58 -7.08 -12.27
N LYS A 100 4.55 -6.43 -11.72
CA LYS A 100 4.24 -5.02 -11.95
C LYS A 100 5.18 -4.07 -11.19
N ASP A 101 6.09 -4.61 -10.38
CA ASP A 101 7.19 -3.84 -9.80
C ASP A 101 7.94 -3.06 -10.91
N VAL A 102 8.15 -1.76 -10.63
CA VAL A 102 8.84 -0.82 -11.50
C VAL A 102 10.30 -1.24 -11.76
N ASN A 103 10.91 -2.01 -10.87
CA ASN A 103 12.27 -2.51 -11.06
C ASN A 103 12.38 -3.56 -12.18
N PHE A 104 11.27 -4.14 -12.64
CA PHE A 104 11.24 -4.98 -13.84
C PHE A 104 11.15 -4.16 -15.15
N GLU A 105 11.07 -2.83 -15.11
CA GLU A 105 11.10 -2.01 -16.33
C GLU A 105 12.40 -2.26 -17.12
N GLY A 106 12.29 -2.74 -18.36
CA GLY A 106 13.43 -3.07 -19.22
C GLY A 106 14.02 -4.47 -19.01
N VAL A 107 13.43 -5.29 -18.14
CA VAL A 107 13.84 -6.69 -17.89
C VAL A 107 12.90 -7.65 -18.62
N GLN A 108 13.44 -8.69 -19.25
CA GLN A 108 12.65 -9.84 -19.73
C GLN A 108 12.26 -10.70 -18.54
N LYS A 109 11.05 -10.48 -18.01
CA LYS A 109 10.65 -11.01 -16.71
C LYS A 109 9.96 -12.38 -16.74
N ASP A 110 9.61 -12.89 -17.92
CA ASP A 110 8.85 -14.14 -18.07
C ASP A 110 9.57 -15.35 -17.46
N ILE A 111 10.91 -15.37 -17.52
CA ILE A 111 11.72 -16.46 -16.97
C ILE A 111 11.61 -16.58 -15.45
N TYR A 112 11.47 -15.45 -14.72
CA TYR A 112 11.36 -15.42 -13.25
C TYR A 112 9.98 -15.81 -12.73
N GLY A 113 9.01 -16.06 -13.63
CA GLY A 113 7.70 -16.60 -13.27
C GLY A 113 7.63 -18.12 -13.34
N GLN A 114 8.68 -18.79 -13.86
CA GLN A 114 8.76 -20.24 -13.96
C GLN A 114 9.09 -20.82 -12.58
N PHE A 115 8.57 -22.01 -12.26
CA PHE A 115 8.77 -22.62 -10.95
C PHE A 115 10.23 -22.96 -10.67
N GLU A 116 10.98 -23.28 -11.73
CA GLU A 116 12.37 -23.74 -11.67
C GLU A 116 13.43 -22.63 -11.61
N ASN A 117 13.05 -21.35 -11.75
CA ASN A 117 13.97 -20.21 -11.79
C ASN A 117 13.81 -19.25 -10.60
#